data_AF-B1C8I1-F1
#
_entry.id   AF-B1C8I1-F1
#
_cell.length_a   1.000
_cell.length_b   1.000
_cell.length_c   1.000
_cell.angle_alpha   90.00
_cell.angle_beta   90.00
_cell.angle_gamma   90.00
#
_symmetry.space_group_name_H-M   'P 1'
#
loop_
_entity.id
_entity.type
_entity.pdbx_description
1 polymer ?
#
loop_
_entity_poly.entity_id
_entity_poly.type
_entity_poly.pdbx_seq_one_letter_code
_entity_poly.pdbx_strand_id
1 'polypeptide(L)' 'MKNKNKKKVAPILVGIVISLILIVYISIIMIVEFPIIIKIMFGLILLALIGVMIHTVIERLEEIEEGEEDDLSNY' A
#
# COMPACT_ATOMS: atom_id res chain seq x y z
N MET A 1 9.89 26.32 -4.70
CA MET A 1 9.15 25.33 -3.90
C MET A 1 8.33 24.44 -4.81
N LYS A 2 8.91 23.34 -5.29
CA LYS A 2 8.20 22.37 -6.15
C LYS A 2 7.30 21.53 -5.22
N ASN A 3 5.97 21.73 -5.31
CA ASN A 3 4.95 21.23 -4.39
C ASN A 3 5.25 19.82 -3.81
N LYS A 4 5.62 19.77 -2.52
CA LYS A 4 5.92 18.57 -1.72
C LYS A 4 4.85 17.48 -1.86
N ASN A 5 3.60 17.88 -1.98
CA ASN A 5 2.45 16.99 -2.16
C ASN A 5 2.54 16.17 -3.46
N LYS A 6 3.19 16.66 -4.53
CA LYS A 6 3.27 15.94 -5.81
C LYS A 6 4.16 14.69 -5.73
N LYS A 7 5.20 14.68 -4.90
CA LYS A 7 6.10 13.52 -4.74
C LYS A 7 5.41 12.38 -3.98
N LYS A 8 4.59 12.71 -2.98
CA LYS A 8 3.81 11.77 -2.16
C LYS A 8 2.65 11.13 -2.91
N VAL A 9 2.09 11.82 -3.90
CA VAL A 9 0.95 11.31 -4.70
C VAL A 9 1.30 10.02 -5.43
N ALA A 10 2.52 9.87 -5.96
CA ALA A 10 2.92 8.68 -6.71
C ALA A 10 2.86 7.39 -5.87
N PRO A 11 3.56 7.27 -4.72
CA PRO A 11 3.51 6.06 -3.91
C PRO A 11 2.10 5.78 -3.35
N ILE A 12 1.36 6.82 -2.95
CA ILE A 12 -0.02 6.67 -2.46
C ILE A 12 -0.95 6.11 -3.54
N LEU A 13 -0.89 6.67 -4.76
CA LEU A 13 -1.73 6.22 -5.87
C LEU A 13 -1.46 4.74 -6.20
N VAL A 14 -0.18 4.35 -6.24
CA VAL A 14 0.22 2.96 -6.47
C VAL A 14 -0.29 2.06 -5.34
N GLY A 15 -0.13 2.47 -4.08
CA GLY A 15 -0.64 1.76 -2.92
C GLY A 15 -2.16 1.54 -2.97
N ILE A 16 -2.92 2.56 -3.34
CA ILE A 16 -4.39 2.48 -3.51
C ILE A 16 -4.76 1.52 -4.64
N VAL A 17 -4.13 1.63 -5.80
CA VAL A 17 -4.43 0.78 -6.97
C VAL A 17 -4.15 -0.68 -6.65
N ILE A 18 -2.99 -0.99 -6.06
CA ILE A 18 -2.64 -2.37 -5.67
C ILE A 18 -3.61 -2.89 -4.61
N SER A 19 -3.93 -2.08 -3.59
CA SER A 19 -4.88 -2.48 -2.55
C SER A 19 -6.27 -2.77 -3.11
N LEU A 20 -6.76 -1.95 -4.06
CA LEU A 20 -8.04 -2.19 -4.75
C LEU A 20 -8.02 -3.50 -5.54
N ILE A 21 -6.94 -3.78 -6.26
CA ILE A 21 -6.78 -5.04 -6.99
C ILE A 21 -6.86 -6.23 -6.02
N LEU A 22 -6.17 -6.16 -4.87
CA LEU A 22 -6.20 -7.22 -3.86
C LEU A 22 -7.60 -7.39 -3.25
N ILE A 23 -8.34 -6.31 -3.01
CA ILE A 23 -9.74 -6.37 -2.55
C ILE A 23 -10.65 -7.04 -3.59
N VAL A 24 -10.43 -6.78 -4.89
CA VAL A 24 -11.15 -7.48 -5.97
C VAL A 24 -10.85 -8.98 -5.93
N TYR A 25 -9.60 -9.39 -5.74
CA TYR A 25 -9.25 -10.81 -5.57
C TYR A 25 -9.91 -11.44 -4.34
N ILE A 26 -9.93 -10.75 -3.20
CA ILE A 26 -10.66 -11.22 -2.00
C ILE A 26 -12.13 -11.42 -2.34
N SER A 27 -12.74 -10.46 -3.03
CA SER A 27 -14.15 -10.52 -3.43
C SER A 27 -14.44 -11.72 -4.34
N ILE A 28 -13.56 -12.00 -5.31
CA ILE A 28 -13.66 -13.18 -6.19
C ILE A 28 -13.59 -14.47 -5.37
N ILE A 29 -12.65 -14.60 -4.44
CA ILE A 29 -12.52 -15.79 -3.57
C ILE A 29 -13.79 -16.02 -2.74
N MET A 30 -14.44 -14.95 -2.30
CA MET A 30 -15.69 -15.05 -1.53
C MET A 30 -16.85 -15.57 -2.38
N ILE A 31 -16.93 -15.18 -3.66
CA ILE A 31 -17.99 -15.58 -4.60
C ILE A 31 -17.80 -17.00 -5.11
N VAL A 32 -16.56 -17.43 -5.37
CA VAL A 32 -16.28 -18.77 -5.91
C VAL A 32 -16.57 -19.85 -4.86
N GLU A 33 -17.11 -20.99 -5.30
CA GLU A 33 -17.38 -22.16 -4.46
C GLU A 33 -16.08 -22.91 -4.11
N PHE A 34 -15.34 -22.37 -3.14
CA PHE A 34 -14.21 -23.05 -2.51
C PHE A 34 -14.55 -23.53 -1.09
N PRO A 35 -13.89 -24.60 -0.61
CA PRO A 35 -13.89 -24.96 0.80
C PRO A 35 -13.54 -23.75 1.68
N ILE A 36 -14.24 -23.59 2.80
CA ILE A 36 -14.07 -22.45 3.73
C ILE A 36 -12.60 -22.28 4.16
N ILE A 37 -11.89 -23.38 4.39
CA ILE A 37 -10.47 -23.37 4.79
C ILE A 37 -9.61 -22.67 3.72
N ILE A 38 -9.86 -22.96 2.44
CA ILE A 38 -9.14 -22.36 1.32
C ILE A 38 -9.45 -20.86 1.25
N LYS A 39 -10.72 -20.47 1.40
CA LYS A 39 -11.13 -19.05 1.43
C LYS A 39 -10.42 -18.27 2.53
N ILE A 40 -10.38 -18.82 3.75
CA ILE A 40 -9.72 -18.19 4.89
C ILE A 40 -8.21 -18.08 4.65
N MET A 41 -7.56 -19.15 4.19
CA MET A 41 -6.12 -19.16 3.94
C MET A 41 -5.71 -18.11 2.91
N PHE A 42 -6.37 -18.08 1.74
CA PHE A 42 -6.07 -17.07 0.72
C PHE A 42 -6.51 -15.66 1.14
N GLY A 43 -7.64 -15.52 1.84
CA GLY A 43 -8.10 -14.23 2.35
C GLY A 43 -7.09 -13.62 3.33
N LEU A 44 -6.54 -14.41 4.25
CA LEU A 44 -5.50 -13.94 5.18
C LEU A 44 -4.22 -13.53 4.46
N ILE A 45 -3.79 -14.29 3.45
CA ILE A 45 -2.61 -13.96 2.64
C ILE A 45 -2.82 -12.61 1.92
N LEU A 46 -3.97 -12.42 1.27
CA LEU A 46 -4.26 -11.17 0.55
C LEU A 46 -4.39 -9.98 1.51
N LEU A 47 -4.98 -10.17 2.69
CA LEU A 47 -5.03 -9.14 3.73
C LEU A 47 -3.63 -8.78 4.25
N ALA A 48 -2.76 -9.77 4.46
CA ALA A 48 -1.38 -9.53 4.85
C ALA A 48 -0.63 -8.71 3.78
N LEU A 49 -0.85 -9.00 2.49
CA LEU A 49 -0.27 -8.23 1.39
C LEU A 49 -0.76 -6.78 1.37
N ILE A 50 -2.04 -6.52 1.67
CA ILE A 50 -2.55 -5.15 1.83
C ILE A 50 -1.84 -4.45 2.99
N GLY A 51 -1.68 -5.14 4.13
CA GLY A 51 -0.95 -4.60 5.29
C GLY A 51 0.50 -4.23 4.96
N VAL A 52 1.22 -5.11 4.27
CA VAL A 52 2.58 -4.85 3.80
C VAL A 52 2.62 -3.65 2.84
N MET A 53 1.69 -3.57 1.89
CA MET A 53 1.62 -2.43 0.97
C MET A 53 1.39 -1.10 1.69
N ILE A 54 0.53 -1.07 2.71
CA ILE A 54 0.32 0.13 3.51
C ILE A 54 1.61 0.52 4.24
N HIS A 55 2.28 -0.43 4.88
CA HIS A 55 3.55 -0.19 5.57
C HIS A 55 4.62 0.37 4.64
N THR A 56 4.80 -0.22 3.45
CA THR A 56 5.76 0.29 2.45
C THR A 56 5.40 1.70 1.97
N VAL A 57 4.12 2.03 1.81
CA VAL A 57 3.72 3.41 1.48
C VAL A 57 4.09 4.37 2.60
N ILE A 58 3.87 4.00 3.86
CA ILE A 58 4.22 4.83 5.03
C ILE A 58 5.74 5.09 5.06
N GLU A 59 6.56 4.05 4.99
CA GLU A 59 8.03 4.19 4.97
C GLU A 59 8.50 5.13 3.86
N ARG A 60 7.91 5.02 2.66
CA ARG A 60 8.25 5.93 1.54
C ARG A 60 7.80 7.36 1.76
N LEU A 61 6.70 7.57 2.48
CA LEU A 61 6.26 8.93 2.82
C LEU A 61 7.19 9.55 3.85
N GLU A 62 7.63 8.77 4.84
CA GLU A 62 8.62 9.17 5.86
C GLU A 62 9.97 9.48 5.22
N GLU A 63 10.51 8.61 4.34
CA GLU A 63 11.77 8.86 3.62
C GLU A 63 11.73 10.17 2.79
N ILE A 64 10.60 10.47 2.15
CA ILE A 64 10.41 11.72 1.39
C ILE A 64 10.37 12.94 2.30
N GLU A 65 9.87 12.80 3.53
CA GLU A 65 9.86 13.86 4.54
C GLU A 65 11.26 14.06 5.15
N GLU A 66 11.90 13.00 5.64
CA GLU A 66 13.22 13.05 6.29
C GLU A 66 14.33 13.50 5.33
N GLY A 67 14.35 12.96 4.11
CA GLY A 67 15.36 13.34 3.11
C GLY A 67 15.28 14.81 2.67
N GLU A 68 14.15 15.49 2.90
CA GLU A 68 14.04 16.94 2.68
C GLU A 68 14.40 17.77 3.93
N GLU A 69 14.26 17.23 5.15
CA GLU A 69 14.66 17.92 6.39
C GLU A 69 16.19 17.94 6.56
N ASP A 70 16.88 16.86 6.18
CA ASP A 70 18.36 16.80 6.20
C ASP A 70 18.99 17.80 5.20
N ASP A 71 18.44 17.89 3.98
CA ASP A 71 18.88 18.83 2.94
C ASP A 71 18.73 20.31 3.34
N LEU A 72 17.76 20.64 4.21
CA LEU A 72 17.53 22.01 4.68
C LEU A 72 18.49 22.43 5.82
N SER A 73 19.11 21.47 6.51
CA SER A 73 20.03 21.75 7.63
C SER A 73 21.41 22.26 7.19
N ASN A 74 21.73 22.14 5.89
CA ASN A 74 23.02 22.49 5.31
C ASN A 74 23.11 23.91 4.69
N TYR A 75 22.15 24.80 4.95
CA TYR A 75 22.16 26.19 4.45
C TYR A 75 21.77 27.23 5.50
#